data_AF-A0A838V7B2-F1
#
_entry.id   AF-A0A838V7B2-F1
#
_cell.length_a   1.000
_cell.length_b   1.000
_cell.length_c   1.000
_cell.angle_alpha   90.00
_cell.angle_beta   90.00
_cell.angle_gamma   90.00
#
_symmetry.space_group_name_H-M   'P 1'
#
loop_
_entity.id
_entity.type
_entity.pdbx_description
1 polymer ?
#
loop_
_entity_poly.entity_id
_entity_poly.type
_entity_poly.pdbx_seq_one_letter_code
_entity_poly.pdbx_strand_id
1 'polypeptide(L)'
;VYDRAGAGAARVSAARAGGKGAGATASIVAPPKNYYGIRLGPYKYIEWPDGEKELYDITKDPYELNNKARDPNYFPIRGFLHKELERMETCVGRVCREVAAKFPLTRDQALKVKREKEKEQRERERESEKREEEKRKHEKEKQQHK
;
A
#
# COMPACT_ATOMS: atom_id res chain seq x y z
N VAL A 1 -2.97 -36.40 9.44
CA VAL A 1 -3.77 -36.92 10.57
C VAL A 1 -4.65 -35.77 11.04
N TYR A 2 -5.91 -35.75 10.60
CA TYR A 2 -6.91 -34.80 11.11
C TYR A 2 -7.87 -35.63 11.95
N ASP A 3 -7.93 -35.32 13.25
CA ASP A 3 -8.86 -35.95 14.18
C ASP A 3 -10.11 -35.10 14.37
N ARG A 4 -11.21 -35.82 14.56
CA ARG A 4 -12.62 -35.44 14.64
C ARG A 4 -12.94 -34.84 16.01
N ALA A 5 -13.99 -34.03 16.08
CA ALA A 5 -15.21 -34.26 16.88
C ALA A 5 -15.84 -32.97 17.40
N GLY A 6 -17.18 -32.95 17.46
CA GLY A 6 -17.91 -32.03 18.33
C GLY A 6 -19.17 -31.42 17.74
N ALA A 7 -20.20 -32.23 17.53
CA ALA A 7 -21.56 -31.75 17.28
C ALA A 7 -22.13 -31.08 18.54
N GLY A 8 -22.74 -29.90 18.38
CA GLY A 8 -23.47 -29.20 19.43
C GLY A 8 -24.50 -28.25 18.81
N ALA A 9 -25.66 -28.79 18.44
CA ALA A 9 -26.78 -27.99 17.95
C ALA A 9 -27.43 -27.22 19.11
N ALA A 10 -27.09 -25.95 19.27
CA ALA A 10 -27.81 -25.04 20.16
C ALA A 10 -29.16 -24.66 19.53
N ARG A 11 -30.25 -25.15 20.12
CA ARG A 11 -31.62 -24.76 19.76
C ARG A 11 -31.86 -23.32 20.24
N VAL A 12 -32.12 -22.39 19.32
CA VAL A 12 -32.58 -21.04 19.66
C VAL A 12 -34.11 -21.04 19.72
N SER A 13 -34.66 -20.91 20.91
CA SER A 13 -36.10 -20.72 21.14
C SER A 13 -36.51 -19.30 20.75
N ALA A 14 -37.32 -19.16 19.71
CA ALA A 14 -37.93 -17.87 19.35
C ALA A 14 -39.14 -17.60 20.26
N ALA A 15 -38.98 -16.71 21.24
CA ALA A 15 -40.09 -16.15 21.99
C ALA A 15 -40.87 -15.17 21.08
N ARG A 16 -42.15 -15.46 20.83
CA ARG A 16 -43.08 -14.53 20.17
C ARG A 16 -43.60 -13.53 21.20
N ALA A 17 -43.31 -12.25 21.01
CA ALA A 17 -44.04 -11.15 21.62
C ALA A 17 -44.81 -10.40 20.52
N GLY A 18 -46.13 -10.35 20.65
CA GLY A 18 -47.00 -9.55 19.80
C GLY A 18 -47.05 -8.09 20.27
N GLY A 19 -47.20 -7.16 19.33
CA GLY A 19 -47.48 -5.74 19.62
C GLY A 19 -47.44 -4.89 18.35
N LYS A 20 -48.58 -4.33 17.96
CA LYS A 20 -48.80 -3.53 16.75
C LYS A 20 -48.03 -2.20 16.76
N GLY A 21 -47.37 -1.90 15.66
CA GLY A 21 -46.87 -0.57 15.30
C GLY A 21 -46.19 -0.64 13.93
N ALA A 22 -46.83 -0.08 12.90
CA ALA A 22 -46.23 0.03 11.56
C ALA A 22 -45.13 1.09 11.57
N GLY A 23 -43.98 0.75 12.14
CA GLY A 23 -42.73 1.51 12.03
C GLY A 23 -41.87 0.92 10.92
N ALA A 24 -41.10 1.77 10.24
CA ALA A 24 -40.20 1.37 9.15
C ALA A 24 -39.41 0.11 9.53
N THR A 25 -39.60 -0.98 8.78
CA THR A 25 -38.75 -2.16 8.92
C THR A 25 -37.36 -1.74 8.45
N ALA A 26 -36.41 -1.59 9.36
CA ALA A 26 -35.01 -1.54 8.97
C ALA A 26 -34.74 -2.79 8.13
N SER A 27 -34.40 -2.60 6.85
CA SER A 27 -33.93 -3.67 5.98
C SER A 27 -32.88 -4.47 6.74
N ILE A 28 -33.03 -5.81 6.73
CA ILE A 28 -32.11 -6.85 7.23
C ILE A 28 -30.87 -6.27 7.94
N VAL A 29 -30.79 -6.48 9.26
CA VAL A 29 -29.58 -6.22 10.04
C VAL A 29 -28.41 -6.85 9.29
N ALA A 30 -27.59 -6.02 8.63
CA ALA A 30 -26.40 -6.49 7.96
C ALA A 30 -25.50 -7.14 9.03
N PRO A 31 -24.97 -8.35 8.81
CA PRO A 31 -24.05 -8.94 9.75
C PRO A 31 -22.90 -7.96 10.01
N PRO A 32 -22.43 -7.80 11.26
CA PRO A 32 -21.26 -6.99 11.52
C PRO A 32 -20.11 -7.53 10.67
N LYS A 33 -19.68 -6.71 9.71
CA LYS A 33 -18.54 -7.02 8.87
C LYS A 33 -17.29 -6.78 9.71
N ASN A 34 -16.75 -7.85 10.28
CA ASN A 34 -15.46 -7.80 10.96
C ASN A 34 -14.38 -7.62 9.88
N TYR A 35 -13.98 -6.40 9.56
CA TYR A 35 -12.83 -6.15 8.71
C TYR A 35 -11.86 -5.23 9.43
N TYR A 36 -10.59 -5.34 9.07
CA TYR A 36 -9.57 -4.40 9.54
C TYR A 36 -9.20 -3.49 8.38
N GLY A 37 -8.99 -2.21 8.67
CA GLY A 37 -8.66 -1.25 7.63
C GLY A 37 -7.89 -0.06 8.14
N ILE A 38 -7.04 0.46 7.28
CA ILE A 38 -6.23 1.65 7.53
C ILE A 38 -6.38 2.63 6.37
N ARG A 39 -6.62 3.90 6.71
CA ARG A 39 -6.51 5.01 5.76
C ARG A 39 -5.31 5.85 6.16
N LEU A 40 -4.30 5.88 5.29
CA LEU A 40 -3.05 6.57 5.54
C LEU A 40 -2.57 7.24 4.24
N GLY A 41 -2.26 8.53 4.33
CA GLY A 41 -1.89 9.32 3.17
C GLY A 41 -2.95 9.25 2.06
N PRO A 42 -2.56 9.00 0.79
CA PRO A 42 -3.50 8.91 -0.32
C PRO A 42 -4.19 7.54 -0.43
N TYR A 43 -3.88 6.58 0.44
CA TYR A 43 -4.32 5.21 0.30
C TYR A 43 -5.31 4.77 1.38
N LYS A 44 -6.22 3.88 1.00
CA LYS A 44 -7.08 3.11 1.89
C LYS A 44 -6.84 1.62 1.66
N TYR A 45 -6.63 0.87 2.72
CA TYR A 45 -6.38 -0.56 2.68
C TYR A 45 -7.33 -1.29 3.64
N ILE A 46 -7.89 -2.41 3.20
CA ILE A 46 -8.82 -3.25 3.97
C ILE A 46 -8.39 -4.71 3.86
N GLU A 47 -8.50 -5.43 4.97
CA GLU A 47 -8.38 -6.88 5.08
C GLU A 47 -9.69 -7.50 5.57
N TRP A 48 -10.18 -8.46 4.81
CA TRP A 48 -11.36 -9.24 5.13
C TRP A 48 -10.98 -10.56 5.84
N PRO A 49 -11.88 -11.14 6.66
CA PRO A 49 -11.63 -12.40 7.37
C PRO A 49 -11.38 -13.60 6.46
N ASP A 50 -11.93 -13.56 5.24
CA ASP A 50 -11.70 -14.58 4.20
C ASP A 50 -10.34 -14.44 3.51
N GLY A 51 -9.55 -13.42 3.88
CA GLY A 51 -8.22 -13.14 3.35
C GLY A 51 -8.22 -12.21 2.14
N GLU A 52 -9.39 -11.83 1.61
CA GLU A 52 -9.49 -10.84 0.55
C GLU A 52 -8.96 -9.48 1.02
N LYS A 53 -8.40 -8.75 0.06
CA LYS A 53 -7.73 -7.47 0.31
C LYS A 53 -8.25 -6.43 -0.65
N GLU A 54 -8.41 -5.22 -0.13
CA GLU A 54 -8.75 -4.06 -0.96
C GLU A 54 -7.70 -2.97 -0.77
N LEU A 55 -7.33 -2.31 -1.87
CA LEU A 55 -6.41 -1.19 -1.86
C LEU A 55 -6.89 -0.14 -2.85
N TYR A 56 -7.11 1.08 -2.36
CA TYR A 56 -7.55 2.21 -3.16
C TYR A 56 -6.58 3.37 -3.03
N ASP A 57 -6.24 3.99 -4.18
CA ASP A 57 -5.60 5.30 -4.22
C ASP A 57 -6.71 6.36 -4.24
N ILE A 58 -7.10 6.86 -3.08
CA ILE A 58 -8.24 7.77 -2.90
C ILE A 58 -8.05 9.09 -3.65
N THR A 59 -6.80 9.46 -3.96
CA THR A 59 -6.55 10.68 -4.75
C THR A 59 -6.94 10.52 -6.22
N LYS A 60 -6.88 9.29 -6.74
CA LYS A 60 -7.22 8.96 -8.14
C LYS A 60 -8.58 8.27 -8.28
N ASP A 61 -9.02 7.60 -7.22
CA ASP A 61 -10.23 6.81 -7.15
C ASP A 61 -11.04 7.21 -5.91
N PRO A 62 -11.58 8.46 -5.88
CA PRO A 62 -12.29 8.99 -4.71
C PRO A 62 -13.56 8.22 -4.36
N TYR A 63 -14.09 7.45 -5.32
CA TYR A 63 -15.28 6.62 -5.15
C TYR A 63 -14.96 5.15 -4.89
N GLU A 64 -13.67 4.79 -4.74
CA GLU A 64 -13.22 3.45 -4.35
C GLU A 64 -13.74 2.33 -5.28
N LEU A 65 -13.82 2.62 -6.58
CA LEU A 65 -14.40 1.69 -7.56
C LEU A 65 -13.38 0.71 -8.12
N ASN A 66 -12.08 0.97 -7.93
CA ASN A 66 -11.00 0.27 -8.61
C ASN A 66 -10.00 -0.34 -7.62
N ASN A 67 -10.33 -1.52 -7.10
CA ASN A 67 -9.44 -2.24 -6.18
C ASN A 67 -8.08 -2.59 -6.85
N LYS A 68 -6.98 -2.08 -6.26
CA LYS A 68 -5.59 -2.29 -6.69
C LYS A 68 -4.85 -3.38 -5.91
N ALA A 69 -5.49 -4.10 -4.99
CA ALA A 69 -4.80 -5.04 -4.11
C ALA A 69 -4.07 -6.17 -4.85
N ARG A 70 -4.57 -6.55 -6.03
CA ARG A 70 -3.98 -7.57 -6.91
C ARG A 70 -3.05 -7.00 -8.00
N ASP A 71 -2.91 -5.69 -8.09
CA ASP A 71 -2.02 -5.02 -9.05
C ASP A 71 -0.55 -5.10 -8.54
N PRO A 72 0.36 -5.75 -9.26
CA PRO A 72 1.77 -5.86 -8.87
C PRO A 72 2.44 -4.52 -8.64
N ASN A 73 2.04 -3.47 -9.36
CA ASN A 73 2.60 -2.12 -9.22
C ASN A 73 2.45 -1.59 -7.79
N TYR A 74 1.34 -1.94 -7.14
CA TYR A 74 0.99 -1.47 -5.79
C TYR A 74 1.42 -2.43 -4.67
N PHE A 75 2.10 -3.55 -4.97
CA PHE A 75 2.56 -4.49 -3.93
C PHE A 75 3.43 -3.85 -2.84
N PRO A 76 4.38 -2.93 -3.14
CA PRO A 76 5.13 -2.25 -2.10
C PRO A 76 4.23 -1.42 -1.16
N ILE A 77 3.22 -0.74 -1.72
CA ILE A 77 2.25 0.06 -0.95
C ILE A 77 1.38 -0.86 -0.09
N ARG A 78 0.85 -1.94 -0.67
CA ARG A 78 0.03 -2.92 0.05
C ARG A 78 0.77 -3.53 1.23
N GLY A 79 2.02 -3.95 1.02
CA GLY A 79 2.85 -4.51 2.08
C GLY A 79 3.20 -3.51 3.17
N PHE A 80 3.41 -2.23 2.82
CA PHE A 80 3.61 -1.17 3.79
C PHE A 80 2.37 -0.93 4.66
N LEU A 81 1.19 -0.82 4.05
CA LEU A 81 -0.06 -0.59 4.78
C LEU A 81 -0.47 -1.78 5.65
N HIS A 82 -0.23 -3.00 5.20
CA HIS A 82 -0.43 -4.20 6.02
C HIS A 82 0.41 -4.16 7.30
N LYS A 83 1.72 -3.88 7.19
CA LYS A 83 2.60 -3.74 8.37
C LYS A 83 2.16 -2.62 9.30
N GLU A 84 1.70 -1.50 8.74
CA GLU A 84 1.21 -0.39 9.56
C GLU A 84 -0.10 -0.74 10.26
N LEU A 85 -0.99 -1.50 9.62
CA LEU A 85 -2.21 -2.02 10.22
C LEU A 85 -1.89 -2.95 11.40
N GLU A 86 -1.00 -3.94 11.21
CA GLU A 86 -0.55 -4.85 12.27
C GLU A 86 0.09 -4.09 13.45
N ARG A 87 0.90 -3.07 13.14
CA ARG A 87 1.51 -2.19 14.15
C ARG A 87 0.43 -1.48 14.96
N MET A 88 -0.59 -0.93 14.32
CA MET A 88 -1.67 -0.19 14.98
C MET A 88 -2.61 -1.10 15.78
N GLU A 89 -2.82 -2.35 15.34
CA GLU A 89 -3.61 -3.35 16.07
C GLU A 89 -2.97 -3.72 17.40
N THR A 90 -1.64 -3.78 17.46
CA THR A 90 -0.88 -4.28 18.61
C THR A 90 -0.23 -3.19 19.47
N CYS A 91 -0.26 -1.92 19.03
CA CYS A 91 0.42 -0.84 19.73
C CYS A 91 -0.25 -0.50 21.08
N VAL A 92 0.55 0.03 22.02
CA VAL A 92 0.04 0.53 23.30
C VAL A 92 0.69 1.87 23.67
N GLY A 93 -0.11 2.87 24.06
CA GLY A 93 0.39 4.11 24.63
C GLY A 93 1.06 5.04 23.61
N ARG A 94 2.29 5.50 23.91
CA ARG A 94 2.96 6.55 23.11
C ARG A 94 3.25 6.10 21.68
N VAL A 95 3.64 4.83 21.48
CA VAL A 95 4.01 4.30 20.16
C VAL A 95 2.85 4.28 19.15
N CYS A 96 1.60 4.26 19.61
CA CYS A 96 0.42 4.38 18.74
C CYS A 96 0.30 5.76 18.06
N ARG A 97 0.94 6.79 18.63
CA ARG A 97 0.89 8.17 18.14
C ARG A 97 2.10 8.56 17.30
N GLU A 98 3.03 7.64 17.10
CA GLU A 98 4.16 7.87 16.22
C GLU A 98 3.70 7.98 14.77
N VAL A 99 4.30 8.91 14.05
CA VAL A 99 3.99 9.13 12.63
C VAL A 99 4.56 7.96 11.83
N ALA A 100 3.72 7.39 10.96
CA ALA A 100 4.13 6.32 10.06
C ALA A 100 5.32 6.75 9.19
N ALA A 101 6.17 5.79 8.82
CA ALA A 101 7.26 6.05 7.92
C ALA A 101 6.77 6.56 6.55
N LYS A 102 7.68 7.15 5.77
CA LYS A 102 7.35 7.60 4.42
C LYS A 102 6.92 6.43 3.55
N PHE A 103 5.85 6.62 2.78
CA PHE A 103 5.39 5.63 1.81
C PHE A 103 6.51 5.20 0.85
N PRO A 104 6.62 3.90 0.55
CA PRO A 104 7.46 3.44 -0.55
C PRO A 104 6.89 3.92 -1.89
N LEU A 105 7.70 3.86 -2.93
CA LEU A 105 7.25 4.09 -4.30
C LEU A 105 6.49 2.86 -4.83
N THR A 106 5.57 3.08 -5.75
CA THR A 106 5.06 1.98 -6.59
C THR A 106 6.20 1.43 -7.46
N ARG A 107 6.02 0.24 -8.03
CA ARG A 107 7.06 -0.37 -8.89
C ARG A 107 7.39 0.50 -10.10
N ASP A 108 6.38 1.09 -10.73
CA ASP A 108 6.55 1.96 -11.88
C ASP A 108 7.27 3.25 -11.52
N GLN A 109 6.91 3.85 -10.38
CA GLN A 109 7.61 5.03 -9.86
C GLN A 109 9.07 4.72 -9.56
N ALA A 110 9.35 3.60 -8.89
CA ALA A 110 10.73 3.17 -8.61
C ALA A 110 11.53 2.92 -9.91
N LEU A 111 10.90 2.31 -10.93
CA LEU A 111 11.52 2.09 -12.23
C LEU A 111 11.82 3.41 -12.94
N LYS A 112 10.91 4.38 -12.89
CA LYS A 112 11.11 5.71 -13.48
C LYS A 112 12.31 6.42 -12.84
N VAL A 113 12.36 6.45 -11.50
CA VAL A 113 13.49 7.04 -10.76
C VAL A 113 14.80 6.34 -11.10
N LYS A 114 14.81 5.01 -11.23
CA LYS A 114 16.00 4.25 -11.65
C LYS A 114 16.48 4.68 -13.03
N ARG A 115 15.59 4.74 -14.02
CA ARG A 115 15.91 5.16 -15.39
C ARG A 115 16.44 6.59 -15.46
N GLU A 116 15.85 7.49 -14.69
CA GLU A 116 16.30 8.89 -14.62
C GLU A 116 17.71 8.99 -14.05
N LYS A 117 18.01 8.27 -12.95
CA LYS A 117 19.36 8.20 -12.38
C LYS A 117 20.39 7.61 -13.34
N GLU A 118 20.03 6.53 -14.04
CA GLU A 118 20.90 5.92 -15.04
C GLU A 118 21.19 6.88 -16.21
N LYS A 119 20.19 7.65 -16.65
CA LYS A 119 20.36 8.66 -17.70
C LYS A 119 21.30 9.78 -17.23
N GLU A 120 21.06 10.31 -16.04
CA GLU A 120 21.90 11.35 -15.44
C GLU A 120 23.34 10.88 -15.26
N GLN A 121 23.54 9.62 -14.81
CA GLN A 121 24.87 9.04 -14.68
C GLN A 121 25.59 8.98 -16.04
N ARG A 122 24.90 8.51 -17.09
CA ARG A 122 25.47 8.47 -18.45
C ARG A 122 25.83 9.87 -18.98
N GLU A 123 25.03 10.88 -18.67
CA GLU A 123 25.32 12.26 -19.05
C GLU A 123 26.56 12.78 -18.32
N ARG A 124 26.67 12.55 -17.00
CA ARG A 124 27.85 12.89 -16.20
C ARG A 124 29.12 12.17 -16.69
N GLU A 125 29.01 10.89 -17.05
CA GLU A 125 30.13 10.11 -17.61
C GLU A 125 30.59 10.72 -18.94
N ARG A 126 29.66 10.99 -19.88
CA ARG A 126 29.98 11.65 -21.16
C ARG A 126 30.60 13.03 -20.99
N GLU A 127 30.13 13.81 -20.02
CA GLU A 127 30.73 15.11 -19.71
C GLU A 127 32.14 14.96 -19.14
N SER A 128 32.37 13.95 -18.28
CA SER A 128 33.70 13.67 -17.72
C SER A 128 34.69 13.24 -18.80
N GLU A 129 34.27 12.37 -19.73
CA GLU A 129 35.08 11.92 -20.88
C GLU A 129 35.45 13.08 -21.79
N LYS A 130 34.48 13.95 -22.13
CA LYS A 130 34.74 15.16 -22.93
C LYS A 130 35.74 16.10 -22.26
N ARG A 131 35.58 16.35 -20.95
CA ARG A 131 36.52 17.19 -20.18
C ARG A 131 37.92 16.58 -20.15
N GLU A 132 38.04 15.26 -20.06
CA GLU A 132 39.33 14.58 -20.14
C GLU A 132 39.95 14.69 -21.53
N GLU A 133 39.16 14.51 -22.59
CA GLU A 133 39.62 14.67 -23.97
C GLU A 133 40.10 16.09 -24.25
N GLU A 134 39.36 17.11 -23.81
CA GLU A 134 39.74 18.52 -23.91
C GLU A 134 41.05 18.82 -23.18
N LYS A 135 41.22 18.30 -21.95
CA LYS A 135 42.48 18.41 -21.20
C LYS A 135 43.65 17.79 -21.96
N ARG A 136 43.45 16.59 -22.52
CA ARG A 136 44.48 15.89 -23.32
C ARG A 136 44.84 16.65 -24.59
N LYS A 137 43.87 17.29 -25.25
CA LYS A 137 44.10 18.15 -26.42
C LYS A 137 44.93 19.39 -26.05
N HIS A 138 44.53 20.10 -25.00
CA HIS A 138 45.24 21.27 -24.48
C HIS A 138 46.69 20.96 -24.07
N GLU A 139 46.93 19.79 -23.46
CA GLU A 139 48.27 19.35 -23.09
C GLU A 139 49.15 19.09 -24.32
N LYS A 140 48.60 18.44 -25.35
CA LYS A 140 49.31 18.21 -26.63
C LYS A 140 49.67 19.51 -27.34
N GLU A 141 48.74 20.47 -27.40
CA GLU A 141 49.00 21.79 -27.99
C GLU A 141 50.13 22.51 -27.24
N LYS A 142 50.11 22.51 -25.90
CA LYS A 142 51.21 23.07 -25.08
C LYS A 142 52.57 22.42 -25.34
N GLN A 143 52.60 21.13 -25.67
CA GLN A 143 53.85 20.42 -26.00
C GLN A 143 54.37 20.77 -27.40
N GLN A 144 53.49 21.10 -28.35
CA GLN A 144 53.86 21.48 -29.72
C GLN A 144 54.39 22.91 -29.84
N HIS A 145 54.03 23.79 -28.91
CA HIS A 145 54.46 25.20 -28.87
C HIS A 145 55.67 25.46 -27.95
N LYS A 146 56.35 24.41 -27.45
CA LYS A 146 57.62 24.48 -26.71
C LYS A 146 58.78 24.06 -27.59
#